data_AF-A0A915LLP0-F1
#
_entry.id   AF-A0A915LLP0-F1
#
_cell.length_a   1.000
_cell.length_b   1.000
_cell.length_c   1.000
_cell.angle_alpha   90.00
_cell.angle_beta   90.00
_cell.angle_gamma   90.00
#
_symmetry.space_group_name_H-M   'P 1'
#
loop_
_entity.id
_entity.type
_entity.pdbx_description
1 polymer ?
#
loop_
_entity_poly.entity_id
_entity_poly.type
_entity_poly.pdbx_seq_one_letter_code
_entity_poly.pdbx_strand_id
1 'polypeptide(L)'
;MDLPLDELFKRVQNSIQQNNNKTTDVDLISKETGLPKQFVNYVIESVILHYNDIELLKHMVIFVAEKCKKEGIDINSTITATFLKKIEPICRTLKEDSAFFPDYKDDNRDTSLDFPLLTRFAIVATYCASYNPAVTDQRFFFKADISSKRRKGSGKNSKEKFHEKGPRAFEHQRALFIFLFFCKNFDEAFEDFGADFQIDFTSQITHLVDVGLLRIVSAAENLDLPQYLSLCGLDFAKRIARSISEEFKLENYLWDYTYNYENSKQWLMDYENTYTEIGELQKDPIAGYWAFAWCVSKIPELIDTLFVVLRKRPLMYHHALTGYFAFVTFYEENAYMVWVVWLNYFIHSFMYSYYCARAIRIRVPPQLAQLLTFAQICQFMITHAVMGHLLWLCYSNTNKVYAVTKRGFSIGAFMEVTYILLWFRFYYISYIANGGKKYTQHRIATQNGKIQQKIE
;
A
#
# COMPACT_ATOMS: atom_id res chain seq x y z
N MET A 1 -16.38 -13.98 19.29
CA MET A 1 -17.25 -14.03 20.48
C MET A 1 -18.67 -14.25 19.97
N ASP A 2 -18.89 -15.32 19.21
CA ASP A 2 -20.06 -15.39 18.30
C ASP A 2 -20.71 -16.77 18.37
N LEU A 3 -21.06 -17.19 19.59
CA LEU A 3 -21.99 -18.29 19.77
C LEU A 3 -23.40 -17.69 19.82
N PRO A 4 -24.32 -18.11 18.94
CA PRO A 4 -25.69 -17.61 18.96
C PRO A 4 -26.37 -17.96 20.29
N LEU A 5 -27.18 -17.04 20.79
CA LEU A 5 -27.84 -17.12 22.11
C LEU A 5 -28.57 -18.44 22.33
N ASP A 6 -29.16 -18.98 21.26
CA ASP A 6 -29.92 -20.22 21.26
C ASP A 6 -29.04 -21.46 21.47
N GLU A 7 -27.79 -21.41 21.01
CA GLU A 7 -26.82 -22.49 21.21
C GLU A 7 -26.22 -22.45 22.62
N LEU A 8 -25.97 -21.25 23.16
CA LEU A 8 -25.57 -21.07 24.56
C LEU A 8 -26.67 -21.53 25.51
N PHE A 9 -27.94 -21.17 25.22
CA PHE A 9 -29.11 -21.62 25.98
C PHE A 9 -29.24 -23.14 25.99
N LYS A 10 -29.06 -23.79 24.82
CA LYS A 10 -29.06 -25.25 24.72
C LYS A 10 -27.91 -25.89 25.49
N ARG A 11 -26.70 -25.32 25.47
CA ARG A 11 -25.56 -25.84 26.24
C ARG A 11 -25.79 -25.76 27.74
N VAL A 12 -26.33 -24.63 28.22
CA VAL A 12 -26.68 -24.43 29.65
C VAL A 12 -27.82 -25.38 30.07
N GLN A 13 -28.84 -25.58 29.25
CA GLN A 13 -29.90 -26.55 29.56
C GLN A 13 -29.39 -28.00 29.54
N ASN A 14 -28.50 -28.33 28.60
CA ASN A 14 -27.92 -29.67 28.49
C ASN A 14 -26.91 -29.96 29.60
N SER A 15 -26.17 -28.97 30.10
CA SER A 15 -25.24 -29.13 31.22
C SER A 15 -25.96 -29.25 32.56
N ILE A 16 -27.09 -28.56 32.74
CA ILE A 16 -28.02 -28.79 33.87
C ILE A 16 -28.55 -30.23 33.88
N GLN A 17 -28.67 -30.86 32.70
CA GLN A 17 -29.14 -32.25 32.55
C GLN A 17 -28.04 -33.32 32.58
N GLN A 18 -26.78 -32.97 32.26
CA GLN A 18 -25.65 -33.91 32.25
C GLN A 18 -24.72 -33.68 33.44
N ASN A 19 -25.08 -34.30 34.58
CA ASN A 19 -24.12 -34.59 35.64
C ASN A 19 -23.04 -35.53 35.08
N ASN A 20 -21.78 -35.07 35.06
CA ASN A 20 -20.63 -35.79 35.65
C ASN A 20 -19.31 -35.02 35.37
N ASN A 21 -18.55 -34.79 36.44
CA ASN A 21 -17.18 -34.24 36.55
C ASN A 21 -16.94 -32.71 36.53
N LYS A 22 -17.92 -31.86 36.18
CA LYS A 22 -17.83 -30.39 36.33
C LYS A 22 -18.58 -29.82 37.55
N THR A 23 -19.24 -30.69 38.30
CA THR A 23 -20.09 -30.35 39.45
C THR A 23 -19.30 -29.89 40.67
N THR A 24 -18.06 -30.38 40.86
CA THR A 24 -17.27 -30.12 42.06
C THR A 24 -16.90 -28.66 42.27
N ASP A 25 -16.48 -27.95 41.22
CA ASP A 25 -16.06 -26.54 41.33
C ASP A 25 -17.26 -25.61 41.46
N VAL A 26 -18.35 -25.90 40.73
CA VAL A 26 -19.63 -25.17 40.84
C VAL A 26 -20.24 -25.36 42.23
N ASP A 27 -20.19 -26.58 42.77
CA ASP A 27 -20.67 -26.90 44.12
C ASP A 27 -19.81 -26.25 45.20
N LEU A 28 -18.48 -26.23 45.01
CA LEU A 28 -17.54 -25.57 45.92
C LEU A 28 -17.79 -24.05 45.95
N ILE A 29 -17.82 -23.42 44.77
CA ILE A 29 -18.04 -21.96 44.66
C ILE A 29 -19.43 -21.59 45.18
N SER A 30 -20.48 -22.33 44.83
CA SER A 30 -21.84 -22.08 45.33
C SER A 30 -21.94 -22.22 46.84
N LYS A 31 -21.23 -23.19 47.44
CA LYS A 31 -21.18 -23.39 48.90
C LYS A 31 -20.41 -22.26 49.60
N GLU A 32 -19.33 -21.78 49.00
CA GLU A 32 -18.49 -20.74 49.59
C GLU A 32 -19.06 -19.33 49.42
N THR A 33 -19.72 -19.03 48.30
CA THR A 33 -20.31 -17.70 48.04
C THR A 33 -21.75 -17.57 48.55
N GLY A 34 -22.41 -18.70 48.84
CA GLY A 34 -23.84 -18.72 49.21
C GLY A 34 -24.78 -18.36 48.05
N LEU A 35 -24.28 -18.35 46.81
CA LEU A 35 -25.07 -17.99 45.62
C LEU A 35 -25.77 -19.22 45.02
N PRO A 36 -26.92 -19.05 44.34
CA PRO A 36 -27.66 -20.16 43.73
C PRO A 36 -26.81 -20.93 42.73
N LYS A 37 -26.74 -22.26 42.89
CA LYS A 37 -25.94 -23.17 42.04
C LYS A 37 -26.20 -22.97 40.54
N GLN A 38 -27.44 -22.69 40.16
CA GLN A 38 -27.83 -22.47 38.76
C GLN A 38 -27.22 -21.18 38.19
N PHE A 39 -27.15 -20.10 38.98
CA PHE A 39 -26.52 -18.85 38.60
C PHE A 39 -24.99 -19.00 38.50
N VAL A 40 -24.38 -19.66 39.48
CA VAL A 40 -22.93 -19.96 39.49
C VAL A 40 -22.54 -20.78 38.26
N ASN A 41 -23.32 -21.82 37.94
CA ASN A 41 -23.08 -22.65 36.76
C ASN A 41 -23.15 -21.83 35.46
N TYR A 42 -24.13 -20.93 35.33
CA TYR A 42 -24.26 -20.09 34.14
C TYR A 42 -23.07 -19.14 33.94
N VAL A 43 -22.68 -18.42 35.00
CA VAL A 43 -21.55 -17.49 34.93
C VAL A 43 -20.27 -18.23 34.59
N ILE A 44 -20.01 -19.37 35.24
CA ILE A 44 -18.84 -20.21 34.96
C ILE A 44 -18.90 -20.70 33.51
N GLU A 45 -20.00 -21.26 33.02
CA GLU A 45 -20.09 -21.73 31.64
C GLU A 45 -19.91 -20.63 30.58
N SER A 46 -20.30 -19.40 30.90
CA SER A 46 -20.10 -18.26 30.00
C SER A 46 -18.63 -17.83 29.90
N VAL A 47 -17.78 -18.23 30.84
CA VAL A 47 -16.45 -17.68 31.09
C VAL A 47 -15.34 -18.76 31.09
N ILE A 48 -15.68 -20.03 31.33
CA ILE A 48 -14.77 -21.19 31.51
C ILE A 48 -13.92 -21.52 30.29
N LEU A 49 -14.31 -21.10 29.09
CA LEU A 49 -13.48 -21.28 27.90
C LEU A 49 -12.17 -20.46 27.97
N HIS A 50 -12.11 -19.45 28.83
CA HIS A 50 -10.98 -18.53 28.95
C HIS A 50 -10.25 -18.65 30.29
N TYR A 51 -10.90 -19.11 31.36
CA TYR A 51 -10.31 -19.20 32.70
C TYR A 51 -10.59 -20.54 33.37
N ASN A 52 -9.55 -21.14 33.94
CA ASN A 52 -9.59 -22.43 34.65
C ASN A 52 -9.16 -22.30 36.13
N ASP A 53 -8.94 -21.10 36.63
CA ASP A 53 -8.57 -20.85 38.04
C ASP A 53 -9.84 -20.68 38.89
N ILE A 54 -9.98 -21.53 39.91
CA ILE A 54 -11.15 -21.61 40.79
C ILE A 54 -11.34 -20.30 41.58
N GLU A 55 -10.26 -19.68 42.06
CA GLU A 55 -10.35 -18.43 42.83
C GLU A 55 -10.76 -17.26 41.93
N LEU A 56 -10.22 -17.21 40.69
CA LEU A 56 -10.63 -16.20 39.71
C LEU A 56 -12.11 -16.33 39.34
N LEU A 57 -12.57 -17.57 39.10
CA LEU A 57 -13.97 -17.84 38.78
C LEU A 57 -14.89 -17.44 39.94
N LYS A 58 -14.48 -17.68 41.18
CA LYS A 58 -15.20 -17.24 42.39
C LYS A 58 -15.31 -15.71 42.45
N HIS A 59 -14.22 -14.97 42.23
CA HIS A 59 -14.25 -13.50 42.19
C HIS A 59 -15.15 -12.97 41.06
N MET A 60 -15.10 -13.58 39.87
CA MET A 60 -15.97 -13.21 38.76
C MET A 60 -17.45 -13.44 39.08
N VAL A 61 -17.79 -14.58 39.69
CA VAL A 61 -19.16 -14.92 40.09
C VAL A 61 -19.70 -13.92 41.13
N ILE A 62 -18.88 -13.53 42.11
CA ILE A 62 -19.25 -12.51 43.10
C ILE A 62 -19.47 -11.16 42.43
N PHE A 63 -18.56 -10.74 41.55
CA PHE A 63 -18.66 -9.47 40.83
C PHE A 63 -19.95 -9.38 39.97
N VAL A 64 -20.29 -10.44 39.24
CA VAL A 64 -21.55 -10.49 38.47
C VAL A 64 -22.76 -10.41 39.40
N ALA A 65 -22.73 -11.10 40.54
CA ALA A 65 -23.81 -11.06 41.52
C ALA A 65 -24.03 -9.63 42.07
N GLU A 66 -22.95 -8.91 42.40
CA GLU A 66 -23.05 -7.53 42.86
C GLU A 66 -23.60 -6.58 41.79
N LYS A 67 -23.18 -6.75 40.53
CA LYS A 67 -23.69 -5.95 39.41
C LYS A 67 -25.16 -6.25 39.10
N CYS A 68 -25.56 -7.53 39.15
CA CYS A 68 -26.97 -7.93 39.05
C CYS A 68 -27.83 -7.31 40.16
N LYS A 69 -27.32 -7.27 41.41
CA LYS A 69 -28.01 -6.64 42.53
C LYS A 69 -28.18 -5.12 42.33
N LYS A 70 -27.15 -4.44 41.79
CA LYS A 70 -27.21 -3.00 41.45
C LYS A 70 -28.22 -2.69 40.34
N GLU A 71 -28.37 -3.58 39.36
CA GLU A 71 -29.34 -3.45 38.27
C GLU A 71 -30.75 -3.97 38.62
N GLY A 72 -30.98 -4.42 39.86
CA GLY A 72 -32.28 -4.92 40.32
C GLY A 72 -32.68 -6.28 39.74
N ILE A 73 -31.71 -7.08 39.30
CA ILE A 73 -31.92 -8.43 38.77
C ILE A 73 -31.97 -9.42 39.95
N ASP A 74 -33.07 -10.16 40.08
CA ASP A 74 -33.21 -11.20 41.11
C ASP A 74 -32.45 -12.47 40.73
N ILE A 75 -31.33 -12.69 41.41
CA ILE A 75 -30.40 -13.81 41.21
C ILE A 75 -31.01 -15.15 41.64
N ASN A 76 -32.04 -15.12 42.50
CA ASN A 76 -32.73 -16.32 42.99
C ASN A 76 -33.89 -16.77 42.08
N SER A 77 -34.20 -15.99 41.04
CA SER A 77 -35.28 -16.29 40.11
C SER A 77 -34.92 -17.45 39.15
N THR A 78 -35.93 -18.21 38.70
CA THR A 78 -35.75 -19.29 37.74
C THR A 78 -35.14 -18.76 36.44
N ILE A 79 -34.04 -19.39 35.97
CA ILE A 79 -33.34 -19.02 34.74
C ILE A 79 -34.28 -19.10 33.54
N THR A 80 -34.85 -17.96 33.16
CA THR A 80 -35.73 -17.79 32.01
C THR A 80 -34.94 -17.12 30.88
N ALA A 81 -35.35 -17.29 29.61
CA ALA A 81 -34.71 -16.62 28.48
C ALA A 81 -34.62 -15.08 28.65
N THR A 82 -35.56 -14.47 29.37
CA THR A 82 -35.57 -13.05 29.74
C THR A 82 -34.52 -12.69 30.80
N PHE A 83 -34.24 -13.57 31.75
CA PHE A 83 -33.19 -13.41 32.76
C PHE A 83 -31.80 -13.48 32.10
N LEU A 84 -31.61 -14.46 31.21
CA LEU A 84 -30.36 -14.63 30.46
C LEU A 84 -30.06 -13.44 29.54
N LYS A 85 -31.07 -12.89 28.87
CA LYS A 85 -30.91 -11.66 28.06
C LYS A 85 -30.44 -10.45 28.88
N LYS A 86 -30.73 -10.41 30.18
CA LYS A 86 -30.30 -9.32 31.07
C LYS A 86 -28.88 -9.53 31.61
N ILE A 87 -28.49 -10.77 31.88
CA ILE A 87 -27.18 -11.10 32.47
C ILE A 87 -26.10 -11.26 31.40
N GLU A 88 -26.44 -11.73 30.20
CA GLU A 88 -25.49 -11.90 29.11
C GLU A 88 -24.64 -10.64 28.81
N PRO A 89 -25.18 -9.41 28.69
CA PRO A 89 -24.34 -8.23 28.48
C PRO A 89 -23.38 -7.99 29.66
N ILE A 90 -23.79 -8.31 30.89
CA ILE A 90 -22.94 -8.22 32.08
C ILE A 90 -21.79 -9.23 31.97
N CYS A 91 -22.08 -10.49 31.65
CA CYS A 91 -21.08 -11.53 31.46
C CYS A 91 -20.13 -11.24 30.28
N ARG A 92 -20.63 -10.65 29.19
CA ARG A 92 -19.80 -10.24 28.04
C ARG A 92 -18.85 -9.09 28.38
N THR A 93 -19.20 -8.24 29.35
CA THR A 93 -18.33 -7.16 29.83
C THR A 93 -17.27 -7.62 30.83
N LEU A 94 -17.30 -8.89 31.27
CA LEU A 94 -16.30 -9.42 32.19
C LEU A 94 -14.93 -9.51 31.52
N LYS A 95 -13.97 -8.81 32.12
CA LYS A 95 -12.53 -8.94 31.86
C LYS A 95 -11.83 -9.36 33.14
N GLU A 96 -10.68 -10.00 33.06
CA GLU A 96 -9.85 -10.32 34.25
C GLU A 96 -9.69 -9.10 35.16
N ASP A 97 -9.37 -7.94 34.57
CA ASP A 97 -9.18 -6.67 35.29
C ASP A 97 -10.40 -6.25 36.14
N SER A 98 -11.62 -6.47 35.62
CA SER A 98 -12.85 -6.09 36.33
C SER A 98 -13.15 -6.97 37.55
N ALA A 99 -12.62 -8.20 37.58
CA ALA A 99 -12.82 -9.13 38.68
C ALA A 99 -11.85 -8.90 39.84
N PHE A 100 -10.62 -8.47 39.54
CA PHE A 100 -9.59 -8.16 40.55
C PHE A 100 -9.69 -6.73 41.10
N PHE A 101 -10.18 -5.78 40.30
CA PHE A 101 -10.28 -4.38 40.69
C PHE A 101 -11.73 -3.87 40.61
N PRO A 102 -12.64 -4.35 41.48
CA PRO A 102 -14.07 -4.02 41.42
C PRO A 102 -14.38 -2.53 41.68
N ASP A 103 -13.50 -1.81 42.40
CA ASP A 103 -13.59 -0.37 42.62
C ASP A 103 -12.95 0.47 41.50
N TYR A 104 -12.27 -0.18 40.55
CA TYR A 104 -11.72 0.50 39.38
C TYR A 104 -12.85 0.81 38.40
N LYS A 105 -13.44 2.00 38.56
CA LYS A 105 -14.41 2.52 37.60
C LYS A 105 -13.72 2.68 36.25
N ASP A 106 -14.29 2.03 35.24
CA ASP A 106 -13.88 2.17 33.83
C ASP A 106 -13.94 3.63 33.34
N ASP A 107 -14.67 4.50 34.06
CA ASP A 107 -14.72 5.96 33.88
C ASP A 107 -13.33 6.63 33.96
N ASN A 108 -12.35 6.00 34.62
CA ASN A 108 -10.99 6.54 34.73
C ASN A 108 -10.11 6.24 33.50
N ARG A 109 -10.57 5.55 32.45
CA ARG A 109 -9.81 5.54 31.17
C ARG A 109 -9.73 6.93 30.52
N ASP A 110 -10.67 7.79 30.87
CA ASP A 110 -10.71 9.23 30.58
C ASP A 110 -10.22 10.08 31.76
N THR A 111 -9.48 9.53 32.73
CA THR A 111 -8.59 10.41 33.51
C THR A 111 -7.60 11.01 32.53
N SER A 112 -7.82 12.28 32.25
CA SER A 112 -6.99 13.11 31.42
C SER A 112 -5.57 12.99 31.93
N LEU A 113 -4.74 12.24 31.21
CA LEU A 113 -3.31 12.42 31.34
C LEU A 113 -3.02 13.78 30.70
N ASP A 114 -3.28 14.84 31.46
CA ASP A 114 -3.02 16.23 31.14
C ASP A 114 -1.51 16.45 31.22
N PHE A 115 -0.80 15.89 30.26
CA PHE A 115 0.59 16.15 30.06
C PHE A 115 0.76 17.55 29.45
N PRO A 116 1.77 18.32 29.89
CA PRO A 116 2.21 19.50 29.19
C PRO A 116 2.43 19.21 27.70
N LEU A 117 2.19 20.20 26.84
CA LEU A 117 2.25 20.03 25.37
C LEU A 117 3.60 19.44 24.92
N LEU A 118 4.72 19.94 25.46
CA LEU A 118 6.05 19.43 25.14
C LEU A 118 6.25 17.97 25.60
N THR A 119 5.68 17.59 26.74
CA THR A 119 5.73 16.18 27.19
C THR A 119 4.94 15.28 26.26
N ARG A 120 3.79 15.74 25.73
CA ARG A 120 3.01 15.00 24.73
C ARG A 120 3.80 14.80 23.43
N PHE A 121 4.47 15.84 22.95
CA PHE A 121 5.39 15.71 21.81
C PHE A 121 6.53 14.74 22.09
N ALA A 122 7.14 14.79 23.28
CA ALA A 122 8.23 13.90 23.66
C ALA A 122 7.78 12.42 23.72
N ILE A 123 6.57 12.13 24.21
CA ILE A 123 5.99 10.78 24.21
C ILE A 123 5.85 10.24 22.78
N VAL A 124 5.32 11.05 21.86
CA VAL A 124 5.11 10.63 20.48
C VAL A 124 6.44 10.49 19.72
N ALA A 125 7.38 11.42 19.93
CA ALA A 125 8.71 11.37 19.32
C ALA A 125 9.52 10.15 19.76
N THR A 126 9.53 9.86 21.05
CA THR A 126 10.25 8.68 21.59
C THR A 126 9.60 7.37 21.18
N TYR A 127 8.27 7.34 21.03
CA TYR A 127 7.56 6.20 20.43
C TYR A 127 8.01 5.97 18.98
N CYS A 128 8.00 7.01 18.13
CA CYS A 128 8.47 6.92 16.75
C CYS A 128 9.94 6.49 16.67
N ALA A 129 10.80 7.01 17.55
CA ALA A 129 12.22 6.61 17.61
C ALA A 129 12.38 5.12 17.93
N SER A 130 11.58 4.55 18.82
CA SER A 130 11.66 3.13 19.17
C SER A 130 11.09 2.19 18.10
N TYR A 131 10.00 2.55 17.43
CA TYR A 131 9.28 1.64 16.52
C TYR A 131 9.70 1.78 15.05
N ASN A 132 10.19 2.95 14.64
CA ASN A 132 10.70 3.14 13.29
C ASN A 132 12.19 2.77 13.19
N PRO A 133 12.64 2.18 12.07
CA PRO A 133 14.07 2.02 11.79
C PRO A 133 14.74 3.39 11.56
N ALA A 134 15.97 3.56 12.06
CA ALA A 134 16.72 4.82 11.91
C ALA A 134 16.90 5.27 10.43
N VAL A 135 17.01 4.32 9.49
CA VAL A 135 17.09 4.62 8.04
C VAL A 135 15.85 5.31 7.48
N THR A 136 14.72 5.24 8.18
CA THR A 136 13.46 5.85 7.74
C THR A 136 13.29 7.29 8.23
N ASP A 137 14.12 7.74 9.17
CA ASP A 137 13.96 9.05 9.80
C ASP A 137 14.11 10.18 8.77
N GLN A 138 15.04 10.06 7.81
CA GLN A 138 15.21 11.01 6.71
C GLN A 138 13.95 11.16 5.85
N ARG A 139 13.16 10.10 5.69
CA ARG A 139 11.93 10.14 4.90
C ARG A 139 10.79 10.80 5.66
N PHE A 140 10.64 10.49 6.95
CA PHE A 140 9.50 10.96 7.73
C PHE A 140 9.70 12.32 8.38
N PHE A 141 10.93 12.65 8.78
CA PHE A 141 11.22 13.75 9.69
C PHE A 141 12.18 14.79 9.11
N PHE A 142 12.61 14.64 7.86
CA PHE A 142 13.42 15.63 7.15
C PHE A 142 12.79 15.97 5.79
N LYS A 143 12.22 17.17 5.66
CA LYS A 143 11.90 17.74 4.33
C LYS A 143 13.18 18.32 3.77
N ALA A 144 13.82 17.58 2.87
CA ALA A 144 14.96 18.08 2.12
C ALA A 144 14.52 18.32 0.66
N ASP A 145 14.64 19.56 0.18
CA ASP A 145 14.63 19.91 -1.26
C ASP A 145 15.87 19.36 -2.00
N ILE A 146 16.32 18.14 -1.66
CA ILE A 146 17.61 17.62 -2.08
C ILE A 146 17.41 16.58 -3.18
N SER A 147 17.90 16.96 -4.36
CA SER A 147 18.16 16.15 -5.55
C SER A 147 19.20 15.02 -5.33
N SER A 148 19.06 14.23 -4.27
CA SER A 148 19.96 13.11 -4.05
C SER A 148 19.53 11.91 -4.91
N LYS A 149 20.35 11.59 -5.92
CA LYS A 149 20.32 10.34 -6.68
C LYS A 149 19.97 9.16 -5.77
N ARG A 150 18.76 8.61 -5.93
CA ARG A 150 18.38 7.33 -5.33
C ARG A 150 19.34 6.25 -5.84
N ARG A 151 20.28 5.80 -5.01
CA ARG A 151 20.90 4.50 -5.20
C ARG A 151 19.78 3.46 -5.11
N LYS A 152 19.53 2.73 -6.20
CA LYS A 152 18.70 1.52 -6.20
C LYS A 152 19.38 0.48 -5.31
N GLY A 153 19.15 0.58 -4.00
CA GLY A 153 19.35 -0.52 -3.09
C GLY A 153 18.34 -1.59 -3.46
N SER A 154 18.83 -2.75 -3.87
CA SER A 154 18.04 -3.98 -3.96
C SER A 154 17.56 -4.35 -2.55
N GLY A 155 16.50 -3.70 -2.09
CA GLY A 155 15.86 -3.99 -0.82
C GLY A 155 14.99 -5.21 -0.98
N LYS A 156 15.40 -6.33 -0.37
CA LYS A 156 14.55 -7.51 -0.19
C LYS A 156 13.15 -7.08 0.23
N ASN A 157 12.14 -7.61 -0.45
CA ASN A 157 10.73 -7.59 -0.05
C ASN A 157 10.54 -8.30 1.30
N SER A 158 11.00 -7.70 2.40
CA SER A 158 10.67 -8.21 3.72
C SER A 158 9.40 -7.50 4.17
N LYS A 159 8.29 -8.22 4.14
CA LYS A 159 7.04 -7.92 4.86
C LYS A 159 7.27 -7.91 6.39
N GLU A 160 8.36 -7.34 6.86
CA GLU A 160 8.68 -7.27 8.27
C GLU A 160 7.84 -6.16 8.87
N LYS A 161 6.87 -6.54 9.70
CA LYS A 161 6.14 -5.62 10.55
C LYS A 161 7.00 -5.35 11.78
N PHE A 162 7.47 -4.12 11.90
CA PHE A 162 8.36 -3.71 12.98
C PHE A 162 7.66 -3.68 14.34
N HIS A 163 6.37 -3.37 14.38
CA HIS A 163 5.57 -3.38 15.61
C HIS A 163 5.44 -4.79 16.22
N GLU A 164 5.49 -5.86 15.41
CA GLU A 164 5.43 -7.24 15.90
C GLU A 164 6.75 -7.72 16.52
N LYS A 165 7.87 -7.05 16.22
CA LYS A 165 9.20 -7.37 16.80
C LYS A 165 9.45 -6.65 18.14
N GLY A 166 8.58 -5.73 18.53
CA GLY A 166 8.72 -4.92 19.75
C GLY A 166 9.58 -3.65 19.57
N PRO A 167 9.64 -2.80 20.61
CA PRO A 167 10.35 -1.52 20.58
C PRO A 167 11.86 -1.72 20.50
N ARG A 168 12.57 -0.76 19.90
CA ARG A 168 14.03 -0.77 19.76
C ARG A 168 14.67 0.35 20.57
N ALA A 169 15.90 0.09 20.99
CA ALA A 169 16.73 1.09 21.64
C ALA A 169 17.06 2.24 20.67
N PHE A 170 17.05 3.47 21.16
CA PHE A 170 17.41 4.67 20.39
C PHE A 170 18.28 5.62 21.22
N GLU A 171 19.02 6.48 20.54
CA GLU A 171 19.89 7.49 21.15
C GLU A 171 19.12 8.79 21.43
N HIS A 172 19.58 9.54 22.44
CA HIS A 172 18.99 10.83 22.82
C HIS A 172 18.81 11.79 21.63
N GLN A 173 19.87 11.98 20.83
CA GLN A 173 19.87 12.92 19.70
C GLN A 173 18.81 12.57 18.64
N ARG A 174 18.61 11.27 18.37
CA ARG A 174 17.60 10.82 17.41
C ARG A 174 16.19 11.21 17.86
N ALA A 175 15.86 10.99 19.12
CA ALA A 175 14.56 11.37 19.67
C ALA A 175 14.38 12.90 19.71
N LEU A 176 15.45 13.66 20.00
CA LEU A 176 15.45 15.12 19.98
C LEU A 176 15.09 15.65 18.57
N PHE A 177 15.69 15.12 17.51
CA PHE A 177 15.38 15.58 16.15
C PHE A 177 13.92 15.29 15.75
N ILE A 178 13.41 14.11 16.09
CA ILE A 178 12.01 13.76 15.83
C ILE A 178 11.06 14.65 16.64
N PHE A 179 11.43 14.93 17.89
CA PHE A 179 10.70 15.86 18.76
C PHE A 179 10.63 17.26 18.18
N LEU A 180 11.77 17.84 17.79
CA LEU A 180 11.84 19.16 17.17
C LEU A 180 11.06 19.22 15.86
N PHE A 181 11.08 18.14 15.06
CA PHE A 181 10.24 18.04 13.87
C PHE A 181 8.76 18.15 14.20
N PHE A 182 8.27 17.46 15.24
CA PHE A 182 6.87 17.54 15.61
C PHE A 182 6.49 18.90 16.19
N CYS A 183 7.33 19.49 17.05
CA CYS A 183 7.11 20.85 17.53
C CYS A 183 7.01 21.83 16.35
N LYS A 184 7.96 21.79 15.40
CA LYS A 184 7.93 22.66 14.23
C LYS A 184 6.66 22.55 13.38
N ASN A 185 6.10 21.36 13.21
CA ASN A 185 4.97 21.14 12.30
C ASN A 185 3.60 21.22 12.98
N PHE A 186 3.52 21.12 14.30
CA PHE A 186 2.26 21.00 15.02
C PHE A 186 2.11 21.95 16.22
N ASP A 187 3.15 22.69 16.59
CA ASP A 187 3.08 23.75 17.58
C ASP A 187 3.14 25.10 16.87
N GLU A 188 1.99 25.76 16.74
CA GLU A 188 1.88 27.06 16.06
C GLU A 188 2.75 28.14 16.72
N ALA A 189 2.95 28.06 18.04
CA ALA A 189 3.78 29.01 18.76
C ALA A 189 5.28 28.81 18.50
N PHE A 190 5.69 27.65 17.97
CA PHE A 190 7.11 27.32 17.77
C PHE A 190 7.79 28.19 16.71
N GLU A 191 7.07 28.68 15.70
CA GLU A 191 7.64 29.59 14.68
C GLU A 191 7.97 30.98 15.23
N ASP A 192 7.29 31.43 16.29
CA ASP A 192 7.45 32.77 16.89
C ASP A 192 8.73 32.90 17.75
N PHE A 193 9.31 31.80 18.23
CA PHE A 193 10.39 31.84 19.23
C PHE A 193 11.82 31.95 18.67
N GLY A 194 12.01 31.99 17.35
CA GLY A 194 13.33 32.23 16.74
C GLY A 194 14.43 31.21 17.11
N ALA A 195 15.68 31.51 16.73
CA ALA A 195 16.83 30.60 16.88
C ALA A 195 17.34 30.43 18.32
N ASP A 196 16.84 31.21 19.29
CA ASP A 196 17.32 31.23 20.69
C ASP A 196 16.46 30.41 21.66
N PHE A 197 15.39 29.76 21.18
CA PHE A 197 14.54 28.91 22.02
C PHE A 197 15.21 27.57 22.35
N GLN A 198 15.92 27.52 23.47
CA GLN A 198 16.47 26.27 24.00
C GLN A 198 15.35 25.44 24.64
N ILE A 199 14.85 24.44 23.93
CA ILE A 199 13.98 23.43 24.55
C ILE A 199 14.85 22.44 25.32
N ASP A 200 14.64 22.38 26.63
CA ASP A 200 15.25 21.36 27.49
C ASP A 200 14.54 20.00 27.32
N PHE A 201 14.86 19.35 26.21
CA PHE A 201 14.40 17.99 25.92
C PHE A 201 15.02 16.95 26.88
N THR A 202 16.18 17.25 27.47
CA THR A 202 16.84 16.35 28.42
C THR A 202 15.99 16.19 29.67
N SER A 203 15.49 17.29 30.24
CA SER A 203 14.54 17.24 31.36
C SER A 203 13.28 16.46 31.01
N GLN A 204 12.75 16.61 29.79
CA GLN A 204 11.57 15.86 29.33
C GLN A 204 11.83 14.35 29.29
N ILE A 205 12.97 13.91 28.74
CA ILE A 205 13.31 12.48 28.71
C ILE A 205 13.51 11.93 30.12
N THR A 206 14.21 12.65 31.01
CA THR A 206 14.39 12.23 32.39
C THR A 206 13.05 12.04 33.09
N HIS A 207 12.14 13.01 32.95
CA HIS A 207 10.78 12.89 33.49
C HIS A 207 10.02 11.69 32.92
N LEU A 208 10.16 11.40 31.62
CA LEU A 208 9.52 10.23 31.02
C LEU A 208 10.11 8.89 31.51
N VAL A 209 11.40 8.86 31.86
CA VAL A 209 12.02 7.70 32.52
C VAL A 209 11.48 7.55 33.94
N ASP A 210 11.39 8.65 34.70
CA ASP A 210 10.91 8.64 36.09
C ASP A 210 9.43 8.19 36.19
N VAL A 211 8.59 8.59 35.23
CA VAL A 211 7.18 8.17 35.14
C VAL A 211 7.04 6.73 34.60
N GLY A 212 8.13 6.11 34.13
CA GLY A 212 8.12 4.73 33.61
C GLY A 212 7.59 4.58 32.19
N LEU A 213 7.50 5.66 31.42
CA LEU A 213 7.15 5.62 29.99
C LEU A 213 8.37 5.28 29.11
N LEU A 214 9.58 5.55 29.61
CA LEU A 214 10.86 5.18 28.99
C LEU A 214 11.69 4.32 29.93
N ARG A 215 12.54 3.47 29.34
CA ARG A 215 13.56 2.71 30.06
C ARG A 215 14.94 2.97 29.47
N ILE A 216 15.94 3.12 30.34
CA ILE A 216 17.35 3.14 29.94
C ILE A 216 17.83 1.69 29.79
N VAL A 217 18.38 1.37 28.61
CA VAL A 217 18.87 0.03 28.25
C VAL A 217 20.40 -0.04 28.28
N SER A 218 21.08 1.10 28.19
CA SER A 218 22.54 1.18 28.35
C SER A 218 22.96 0.84 29.78
N ALA A 219 24.19 0.33 29.93
CA ALA A 219 24.80 0.14 31.23
C ALA A 219 24.90 1.48 31.99
N ALA A 220 24.72 1.45 33.31
CA ALA A 220 24.79 2.64 34.16
C ALA A 220 26.15 3.37 34.10
N GLU A 221 27.20 2.67 33.65
CA GLU A 221 28.56 3.19 33.46
C GLU A 221 28.69 4.05 32.18
N ASN A 222 27.78 3.89 31.21
CA ASN A 222 27.79 4.64 29.95
C ASN A 222 27.00 5.94 30.10
N LEU A 223 27.59 6.94 30.74
CA LEU A 223 27.01 8.27 30.90
C LEU A 223 26.95 9.08 29.59
N ASP A 224 27.86 8.80 28.65
CA ASP A 224 28.03 9.63 27.44
C ASP A 224 26.97 9.38 26.35
N LEU A 225 26.46 8.15 26.25
CA LEU A 225 25.53 7.73 25.19
C LEU A 225 24.42 6.82 25.75
N PRO A 226 23.49 7.37 26.56
CA PRO A 226 22.38 6.59 27.07
C PRO A 226 21.46 6.14 25.93
N GLN A 227 21.11 4.86 25.95
CA GLN A 227 20.14 4.27 25.03
C GLN A 227 18.79 4.10 25.72
N TYR A 228 17.75 4.61 25.09
CA TYR A 228 16.40 4.62 25.62
C TYR A 228 15.49 3.67 24.85
N LEU A 229 14.47 3.16 25.52
CA LEU A 229 13.45 2.28 24.96
C LEU A 229 12.08 2.79 25.38
N SER A 230 11.19 2.99 24.40
CA SER A 230 9.79 3.35 24.67
C SER A 230 9.02 2.15 25.19
N LEU A 231 8.34 2.34 26.33
CA LEU A 231 7.41 1.36 26.91
C LEU A 231 5.94 1.69 26.58
N CYS A 232 5.69 2.83 25.94
CA CYS A 232 4.36 3.24 25.51
C CYS A 232 3.75 2.26 24.51
N GLY A 233 2.48 1.89 24.72
CA GLY A 233 1.68 1.14 23.76
C GLY A 233 1.20 2.02 22.59
N LEU A 234 0.88 1.38 21.45
CA LEU A 234 0.42 2.08 20.25
C LEU A 234 -0.86 2.91 20.49
N ASP A 235 -1.86 2.33 21.16
CA ASP A 235 -3.13 3.01 21.39
C ASP A 235 -2.97 4.24 22.29
N PHE A 236 -2.08 4.16 23.27
CA PHE A 236 -1.72 5.30 24.11
C PHE A 236 -1.02 6.39 23.29
N ALA A 237 0.00 6.04 22.49
CA ALA A 237 0.70 6.99 21.63
C ALA A 237 -0.24 7.68 20.63
N LYS A 238 -1.20 6.94 20.04
CA LYS A 238 -2.24 7.48 19.15
C LYS A 238 -3.17 8.46 19.86
N ARG A 239 -3.58 8.15 21.09
CA ARG A 239 -4.40 9.06 21.91
C ARG A 239 -3.66 10.36 22.20
N ILE A 240 -2.38 10.28 22.59
CA ILE A 240 -1.55 11.45 22.84
C ILE A 240 -1.39 12.28 21.56
N ALA A 241 -1.09 11.66 20.41
CA ALA A 241 -0.97 12.36 19.13
C ALA A 241 -2.24 13.15 18.76
N ARG A 242 -3.42 12.52 18.88
CA ARG A 242 -4.71 13.20 18.65
C ARG A 242 -5.00 14.33 19.63
N SER A 243 -4.48 14.25 20.86
CA SER A 243 -4.65 15.33 21.84
C SER A 243 -3.82 16.58 21.51
N ILE A 244 -2.77 16.44 20.70
CA ILE A 244 -1.90 17.55 20.27
C ILE A 244 -2.61 18.33 19.16
N SER A 245 -3.09 17.64 18.12
CA SER A 245 -3.83 18.25 17.01
C SER A 245 -4.72 17.21 16.33
N GLU A 246 -5.91 17.62 15.87
CA GLU A 246 -6.84 16.75 15.14
C GLU A 246 -6.23 16.21 13.83
N GLU A 247 -5.30 16.96 13.24
CA GLU A 247 -4.61 16.58 12.01
C GLU A 247 -3.43 15.61 12.27
N PHE A 248 -2.96 15.51 13.52
CA PHE A 248 -1.81 14.69 13.88
C PHE A 248 -2.20 13.20 13.97
N LYS A 249 -2.20 12.55 12.80
CA LYS A 249 -2.36 11.10 12.64
C LYS A 249 -1.00 10.40 12.76
N LEU A 250 -0.73 9.81 13.91
CA LEU A 250 0.53 9.09 14.20
C LEU A 250 0.85 8.00 13.16
N GLU A 251 -0.17 7.34 12.61
CA GLU A 251 0.00 6.29 11.60
C GLU A 251 0.76 6.75 10.36
N ASN A 252 0.65 8.03 10.00
CA ASN A 252 1.36 8.61 8.86
C ASN A 252 2.87 8.77 9.10
N TYR A 253 3.32 8.61 10.35
CA TYR A 253 4.72 8.71 10.75
C TYR A 253 5.30 7.35 11.15
N LEU A 254 4.57 6.26 10.93
CA LEU A 254 5.00 4.91 11.26
C LEU A 254 5.27 4.09 9.99
N TRP A 255 6.43 3.41 9.96
CA TRP A 255 6.87 2.64 8.79
C TRP A 255 5.85 1.58 8.34
N ASP A 256 5.31 0.80 9.28
CA ASP A 256 4.42 -0.32 8.96
C ASP A 256 3.08 0.10 8.34
N TYR A 257 2.63 1.31 8.64
CA TYR A 257 1.33 1.86 8.18
C TYR A 257 1.45 2.59 6.85
N THR A 258 2.58 3.28 6.62
CA THR A 258 2.83 4.07 5.41
C THR A 258 3.37 3.22 4.25
N TYR A 259 4.18 2.20 4.53
CA TYR A 259 4.81 1.37 3.49
C TYR A 259 3.81 0.64 2.58
N ASN A 260 2.68 0.19 3.12
CA ASN A 260 1.67 -0.54 2.34
C ASN A 260 0.72 0.37 1.55
N TYR A 261 0.42 1.58 2.05
CA TYR A 261 -0.50 2.49 1.37
C TYR A 261 0.19 3.26 0.24
N GLU A 262 1.36 3.86 0.52
CA GLU A 262 2.03 4.73 -0.45
C GLU A 262 2.62 3.97 -1.64
N ASN A 263 3.19 2.77 -1.46
CA ASN A 263 3.77 2.03 -2.60
C ASN A 263 2.75 1.63 -3.67
N SER A 264 1.50 1.35 -3.27
CA SER A 264 0.45 0.94 -4.22
C SER A 264 -0.03 2.10 -5.09
N LYS A 265 -0.19 3.29 -4.50
CA LYS A 265 -0.61 4.49 -5.22
C LYS A 265 0.56 5.21 -5.90
N GLN A 266 1.76 5.18 -5.32
CA GLN A 266 2.93 5.83 -5.89
C GLN A 266 3.28 5.25 -7.25
N TRP A 267 3.26 3.92 -7.41
CA TRP A 267 3.54 3.33 -8.72
C TRP A 267 2.50 3.70 -9.79
N LEU A 268 1.22 3.83 -9.40
CA LEU A 268 0.17 4.29 -10.29
C LEU A 268 0.34 5.77 -10.65
N MET A 269 0.65 6.62 -9.67
CA MET A 269 0.94 8.04 -9.90
C MET A 269 2.19 8.23 -10.74
N ASP A 270 3.27 7.51 -10.45
CA ASP A 270 4.51 7.52 -11.25
C ASP A 270 4.24 7.06 -12.69
N TYR A 271 3.39 6.04 -12.88
CA TYR A 271 2.97 5.58 -14.20
C TYR A 271 2.15 6.63 -14.95
N GLU A 272 1.13 7.22 -14.31
CA GLU A 272 0.30 8.29 -14.88
C GLU A 272 1.15 9.49 -15.30
N ASN A 273 2.04 9.93 -14.41
CA ASN A 273 2.95 11.06 -14.62
C ASN A 273 3.81 10.92 -15.88
N THR A 274 4.08 9.69 -16.36
CA THR A 274 4.89 9.49 -17.58
C THR A 274 4.25 10.03 -18.87
N TYR A 275 2.92 10.15 -18.93
CA TYR A 275 2.18 10.62 -20.11
C TYR A 275 1.23 11.80 -19.84
N THR A 276 1.09 12.22 -18.58
CA THR A 276 0.28 13.37 -18.18
C THR A 276 1.12 14.63 -17.96
N GLU A 277 2.39 14.49 -17.58
CA GLU A 277 3.28 15.60 -17.23
C GLU A 277 4.63 15.51 -17.96
N ILE A 278 5.31 16.65 -18.10
CA ILE A 278 6.68 16.69 -18.65
C ILE A 278 7.64 16.20 -17.56
N GLY A 279 7.86 14.89 -17.53
CA GLY A 279 8.71 14.20 -16.57
C GLY A 279 10.22 14.33 -16.83
N GLU A 280 11.00 13.65 -15.99
CA GLU A 280 12.47 13.61 -16.10
C GLU A 280 12.94 13.04 -17.44
N LEU A 281 12.22 12.05 -18.00
CA LEU A 281 12.57 11.42 -19.26
C LEU A 281 12.44 12.39 -20.46
N GLN A 282 11.48 13.31 -20.42
CA GLN A 282 11.31 14.32 -21.47
C GLN A 282 12.32 15.47 -21.32
N LYS A 283 12.71 15.80 -20.08
CA LYS A 283 13.70 16.85 -19.76
C LYS A 283 15.15 16.39 -19.90
N ASP A 284 15.39 15.08 -19.88
CA ASP A 284 16.73 14.51 -20.01
C ASP A 284 17.31 14.83 -21.41
N PRO A 285 18.50 15.47 -21.48
CA PRO A 285 19.11 15.86 -22.76
C PRO A 285 19.35 14.68 -23.72
N ILE A 286 19.65 13.49 -23.17
CA ILE A 286 19.93 12.29 -23.97
C ILE A 286 18.63 11.74 -24.55
N ALA A 287 17.61 11.54 -23.71
CA ALA A 287 16.30 11.07 -24.16
C ALA A 287 15.64 12.07 -25.14
N GLY A 288 15.75 13.37 -24.90
CA GLY A 288 15.28 14.42 -25.81
C GLY A 288 15.96 14.37 -27.18
N TYR A 289 17.27 14.12 -27.23
CA TYR A 289 18.00 13.92 -28.49
C TYR A 289 17.45 12.73 -29.30
N TRP A 290 17.18 11.60 -28.64
CA TRP A 290 16.62 10.43 -29.33
C TRP A 290 15.17 10.66 -29.77
N ALA A 291 14.36 11.38 -29.00
CA ALA A 291 13.02 11.79 -29.43
C ALA A 291 13.07 12.71 -30.66
N PHE A 292 14.01 13.65 -30.69
CA PHE A 292 14.26 14.49 -31.86
C PHE A 292 14.70 13.67 -33.07
N ALA A 293 15.65 12.74 -32.89
CA ALA A 293 16.11 11.84 -33.94
C ALA A 293 14.98 10.98 -34.52
N TRP A 294 14.01 10.58 -33.69
CA TRP A 294 12.81 9.87 -34.11
C TRP A 294 11.92 10.75 -35.01
N CYS A 295 11.71 12.02 -34.64
CA CYS A 295 10.96 12.95 -35.48
C CYS A 295 11.64 13.16 -36.83
N VAL A 296 12.96 13.33 -36.82
CA VAL A 296 13.76 13.48 -38.04
C VAL A 296 13.71 12.21 -38.90
N SER A 297 13.63 11.01 -38.31
CA SER A 297 13.55 9.74 -39.07
C SER A 297 12.33 9.65 -39.98
N LYS A 298 11.27 10.43 -39.71
CA LYS A 298 10.07 10.50 -40.56
C LYS A 298 10.32 11.14 -41.92
N ILE A 299 11.35 11.97 -42.04
CA ILE A 299 11.74 12.57 -43.32
C ILE A 299 12.29 11.48 -44.27
N PRO A 300 13.31 10.68 -43.90
CA PRO A 300 13.73 9.53 -44.71
C PRO A 300 12.61 8.53 -45.01
N GLU A 301 11.74 8.23 -44.04
CA GLU A 301 10.59 7.33 -44.25
C GLU A 301 9.64 7.87 -45.33
N LEU A 302 9.39 9.19 -45.34
CA LEU A 302 8.58 9.83 -46.38
C LEU A 302 9.25 9.77 -47.76
N ILE A 303 10.56 9.95 -47.82
CA ILE A 303 11.36 9.86 -49.05
C ILE A 303 11.32 8.44 -49.62
N ASP A 304 11.45 7.40 -48.78
CA ASP A 304 11.33 6.00 -49.22
C ASP A 304 9.96 5.74 -49.85
N THR A 305 8.88 6.25 -49.23
CA THR A 305 7.55 6.15 -49.85
C THR A 305 7.43 6.93 -51.16
N LEU A 306 8.05 8.10 -51.29
CA LEU A 306 8.04 8.85 -52.55
C LEU A 306 8.67 8.02 -53.68
N PHE A 307 9.76 7.32 -53.42
CA PHE A 307 10.40 6.42 -54.40
C PHE A 307 9.55 5.19 -54.73
N VAL A 308 8.81 4.62 -53.77
CA VAL A 308 7.88 3.50 -54.02
C VAL A 308 6.72 3.93 -54.93
N VAL A 309 6.30 5.18 -54.80
CA VAL A 309 5.14 5.74 -55.52
C VAL A 309 5.50 6.15 -56.93
N LEU A 310 6.72 6.66 -57.11
CA LEU A 310 7.33 6.81 -58.43
C LEU A 310 7.43 5.47 -59.17
N ARG A 311 7.39 4.31 -58.47
CA ARG A 311 7.25 2.96 -59.06
C ARG A 311 5.79 2.49 -59.24
N LYS A 312 4.81 3.40 -59.26
CA LYS A 312 3.37 3.17 -59.54
C LYS A 312 2.65 2.24 -58.56
N ARG A 313 3.03 2.22 -57.28
CA ARG A 313 2.22 1.59 -56.21
C ARG A 313 1.33 2.65 -55.53
N PRO A 314 0.06 2.35 -55.21
CA PRO A 314 -0.85 3.34 -54.62
C PRO A 314 -0.30 3.86 -53.29
N LEU A 315 -0.22 5.19 -53.18
CA LEU A 315 0.22 5.93 -51.99
C LEU A 315 -0.69 5.67 -50.80
N MET A 316 -0.09 5.57 -49.62
CA MET A 316 -0.81 5.64 -48.35
C MET A 316 -0.53 7.01 -47.70
N TYR A 317 -1.54 7.88 -47.63
CA TYR A 317 -1.52 9.19 -46.94
C TYR A 317 -1.02 9.11 -45.48
N HIS A 318 -1.02 7.90 -44.91
CA HIS A 318 -0.52 7.55 -43.58
C HIS A 318 0.94 8.00 -43.32
N HIS A 319 1.87 7.89 -44.28
CA HIS A 319 3.28 8.29 -44.05
C HIS A 319 3.46 9.81 -43.90
N ALA A 320 2.72 10.60 -44.68
CA ALA A 320 2.70 12.06 -44.51
C ALA A 320 2.03 12.46 -43.20
N LEU A 321 0.95 11.76 -42.81
CA LEU A 321 0.23 12.01 -41.56
C LEU A 321 1.11 11.73 -40.32
N THR A 322 1.88 10.65 -40.32
CA THR A 322 2.80 10.33 -39.21
C THR A 322 3.97 11.31 -39.11
N GLY A 323 4.51 11.77 -40.24
CA GLY A 323 5.50 12.85 -40.24
C GLY A 323 4.92 14.16 -39.66
N TYR A 324 3.75 14.58 -40.13
CA TYR A 324 3.08 15.78 -39.62
C TYR A 324 2.77 15.67 -38.12
N PHE A 325 2.23 14.53 -37.68
CA PHE A 325 2.00 14.23 -36.27
C PHE A 325 3.27 14.34 -35.43
N ALA A 326 4.39 13.77 -35.90
CA ALA A 326 5.66 13.78 -35.18
C ALA A 326 6.18 15.20 -34.94
N PHE A 327 6.17 16.07 -35.97
CA PHE A 327 6.61 17.46 -35.81
C PHE A 327 5.68 18.29 -34.94
N VAL A 328 4.36 18.15 -35.12
CA VAL A 328 3.37 18.89 -34.33
C VAL A 328 3.47 18.53 -32.86
N THR A 329 3.49 17.23 -32.53
CA THR A 329 3.49 16.79 -31.13
C THR A 329 4.81 17.04 -30.40
N PHE A 330 5.94 16.98 -31.13
CA PHE A 330 7.25 17.32 -30.60
C PHE A 330 7.37 18.83 -30.32
N TYR A 331 6.92 19.68 -31.23
CA TYR A 331 6.92 21.14 -31.04
C TYR A 331 5.99 21.58 -29.89
N GLU A 332 4.85 20.90 -29.73
CA GLU A 332 3.85 21.19 -28.70
C GLU A 332 4.14 20.49 -27.35
N GLU A 333 5.32 19.87 -27.19
CA GLU A 333 5.78 19.23 -25.93
C GLU A 333 4.77 18.29 -25.28
N ASN A 334 4.08 17.47 -26.08
CA ASN A 334 3.04 16.58 -25.55
C ASN A 334 3.66 15.40 -24.79
N ALA A 335 3.30 15.21 -23.51
CA ALA A 335 3.91 14.20 -22.64
C ALA A 335 3.69 12.75 -23.12
N TYR A 336 2.50 12.43 -23.63
CA TYR A 336 2.15 11.10 -24.14
C TYR A 336 3.00 10.64 -25.34
N MET A 337 3.70 11.57 -26.00
CA MET A 337 4.57 11.27 -27.14
C MET A 337 5.68 10.27 -26.77
N VAL A 338 6.13 10.24 -25.51
CA VAL A 338 7.11 9.26 -25.02
C VAL A 338 6.68 7.82 -25.30
N TRP A 339 5.43 7.48 -25.02
CA TRP A 339 4.91 6.13 -25.26
C TRP A 339 4.85 5.80 -26.75
N VAL A 340 4.53 6.79 -27.59
CA VAL A 340 4.50 6.62 -29.05
C VAL A 340 5.91 6.40 -29.59
N VAL A 341 6.89 7.24 -29.20
CA VAL A 341 8.28 7.21 -29.70
C VAL A 341 8.98 5.92 -29.30
N TRP A 342 8.99 5.58 -28.00
CA TRP A 342 9.80 4.47 -27.50
C TRP A 342 9.26 3.11 -27.91
N LEU A 343 7.93 2.92 -27.90
CA LEU A 343 7.33 1.68 -28.42
C LEU A 343 7.61 1.54 -29.92
N ASN A 344 7.52 2.63 -30.68
CA ASN A 344 7.83 2.64 -32.10
C ASN A 344 9.29 2.28 -32.37
N TYR A 345 10.24 2.87 -31.63
CA TYR A 345 11.65 2.50 -31.73
C TYR A 345 11.88 1.03 -31.46
N PHE A 346 11.27 0.50 -30.39
CA PHE A 346 11.41 -0.91 -30.02
C PHE A 346 10.96 -1.83 -31.15
N ILE A 347 9.72 -1.68 -31.65
CA ILE A 347 9.21 -2.57 -32.70
C ILE A 347 9.92 -2.36 -34.03
N HIS A 348 10.19 -1.11 -34.43
CA HIS A 348 10.90 -0.84 -35.68
C HIS A 348 12.33 -1.36 -35.69
N SER A 349 13.02 -1.35 -34.55
CA SER A 349 14.36 -1.96 -34.45
C SER A 349 14.32 -3.43 -34.86
N PHE A 350 13.32 -4.19 -34.39
CA PHE A 350 13.14 -5.60 -34.79
C PHE A 350 12.63 -5.76 -36.23
N MET A 351 11.69 -4.92 -36.67
CA MET A 351 11.12 -4.99 -38.02
C MET A 351 12.19 -4.73 -39.10
N TYR A 352 13.00 -3.68 -38.94
CA TYR A 352 14.07 -3.37 -39.88
C TYR A 352 15.20 -4.39 -39.82
N SER A 353 15.52 -4.92 -38.63
CA SER A 353 16.46 -6.05 -38.50
C SER A 353 15.97 -7.27 -39.29
N TYR A 354 14.67 -7.58 -39.22
CA TYR A 354 14.06 -8.65 -40.01
C TYR A 354 14.17 -8.37 -41.52
N TYR A 355 13.88 -7.15 -41.98
CA TYR A 355 13.99 -6.81 -43.40
C TYR A 355 15.44 -6.80 -43.90
N CYS A 356 16.39 -6.36 -43.08
CA CYS A 356 17.82 -6.42 -43.37
C CYS A 356 18.28 -7.88 -43.56
N ALA A 357 17.94 -8.77 -42.61
CA ALA A 357 18.25 -10.18 -42.74
C ALA A 357 17.66 -10.80 -44.03
N ARG A 358 16.43 -10.43 -44.37
CA ARG A 358 15.77 -10.86 -45.62
C ARG A 358 16.45 -10.29 -46.87
N ALA A 359 16.95 -9.05 -46.83
CA ALA A 359 17.66 -8.42 -47.95
C ALA A 359 19.02 -9.09 -48.21
N ILE A 360 19.71 -9.52 -47.15
CA ILE A 360 20.96 -10.32 -47.22
C ILE A 360 20.68 -11.80 -47.57
N ARG A 361 19.43 -12.13 -47.94
CA ARG A 361 18.96 -13.48 -48.34
C ARG A 361 19.07 -14.53 -47.23
N ILE A 362 19.11 -14.11 -45.96
CA ILE A 362 19.02 -15.03 -44.83
C ILE A 362 17.59 -15.59 -44.78
N ARG A 363 17.48 -16.92 -44.63
CA ARG A 363 16.20 -17.61 -44.58
C ARG A 363 15.55 -17.48 -43.21
N VAL A 364 14.77 -16.42 -43.04
CA VAL A 364 14.03 -16.16 -41.79
C VAL A 364 12.70 -16.93 -41.76
N PRO A 365 12.34 -17.58 -40.64
CA PRO A 365 11.08 -18.31 -40.51
C PRO A 365 9.85 -17.38 -40.62
N PRO A 366 8.77 -17.81 -41.29
CA PRO A 366 7.57 -16.99 -41.49
C PRO A 366 6.83 -16.64 -40.19
N GLN A 367 7.01 -17.44 -39.13
CA GLN A 367 6.45 -17.16 -37.80
C GLN A 367 6.98 -15.86 -37.22
N LEU A 368 8.24 -15.51 -37.50
CA LEU A 368 8.82 -14.26 -37.01
C LEU A 368 8.13 -13.04 -37.63
N ALA A 369 7.77 -13.11 -38.92
CA ALA A 369 7.00 -12.05 -39.57
C ALA A 369 5.61 -11.86 -38.94
N GLN A 370 4.95 -12.98 -38.60
CA GLN A 370 3.65 -12.96 -37.92
C GLN A 370 3.76 -12.39 -36.52
N LEU A 371 4.78 -12.78 -35.75
CA LEU A 371 5.05 -12.25 -34.41
C LEU A 371 5.34 -10.75 -34.45
N LEU A 372 6.13 -10.27 -35.40
CA LEU A 372 6.42 -8.85 -35.57
C LEU A 372 5.16 -8.05 -35.93
N THR A 373 4.33 -8.59 -36.82
CA THR A 373 3.03 -7.96 -37.17
C THR A 373 2.12 -7.88 -35.94
N PHE A 374 2.07 -8.95 -35.14
CA PHE A 374 1.30 -8.99 -33.91
C PHE A 374 1.83 -8.00 -32.87
N ALA A 375 3.16 -7.93 -32.69
CA ALA A 375 3.80 -6.99 -31.78
C ALA A 375 3.53 -5.53 -32.18
N GLN A 376 3.45 -5.22 -33.48
CA GLN A 376 3.03 -3.91 -33.96
C GLN A 376 1.58 -3.58 -33.57
N ILE A 377 0.65 -4.55 -33.67
CA ILE A 377 -0.73 -4.35 -33.20
C ILE A 377 -0.76 -4.08 -31.70
N CYS A 378 0.02 -4.82 -30.91
CA CYS A 378 0.14 -4.59 -29.48
C CYS A 378 0.68 -3.19 -29.14
N GLN A 379 1.70 -2.70 -29.88
CA GLN A 379 2.19 -1.32 -29.74
C GLN A 379 1.04 -0.32 -29.89
N PHE A 380 0.26 -0.41 -30.97
CA PHE A 380 -0.86 0.51 -31.23
C PHE A 380 -1.98 0.38 -30.18
N MET A 381 -2.22 -0.83 -29.63
CA MET A 381 -3.19 -1.01 -28.56
C MET A 381 -2.75 -0.30 -27.27
N ILE A 382 -1.46 -0.39 -26.92
CA ILE A 382 -0.91 0.25 -25.71
C ILE A 382 -0.99 1.77 -25.84
N THR A 383 -0.61 2.34 -26.98
CA THR A 383 -0.71 3.79 -27.22
C THR A 383 -2.16 4.28 -27.16
N HIS A 384 -3.12 3.54 -27.71
CA HIS A 384 -4.54 3.86 -27.57
C HIS A 384 -5.02 3.83 -26.11
N ALA A 385 -4.59 2.84 -25.32
CA ALA A 385 -4.96 2.76 -23.91
C ALA A 385 -4.43 3.97 -23.13
N VAL A 386 -3.18 4.36 -23.37
CA VAL A 386 -2.56 5.55 -22.75
C VAL A 386 -3.31 6.84 -23.15
N MET A 387 -3.57 7.03 -24.45
CA MET A 387 -4.31 8.21 -24.93
C MET A 387 -5.76 8.24 -24.43
N GLY A 388 -6.43 7.09 -24.37
CA GLY A 388 -7.79 6.96 -23.83
C GLY A 388 -7.84 7.27 -22.34
N HIS A 389 -6.85 6.80 -21.57
CA HIS A 389 -6.74 7.14 -20.15
C HIS A 389 -6.45 8.63 -19.93
N LEU A 390 -5.57 9.22 -20.73
CA LEU A 390 -5.31 10.66 -20.71
C LEU A 390 -6.58 11.48 -21.00
N LEU A 391 -7.40 11.04 -21.96
CA LEU A 391 -8.68 11.69 -22.26
C LEU A 391 -9.64 11.62 -21.07
N TRP A 392 -9.74 10.45 -20.42
CA TRP A 392 -10.55 10.27 -19.21
C TRP A 392 -10.05 11.14 -18.06
N LEU A 393 -8.73 11.26 -17.86
CA LEU A 393 -8.13 12.12 -16.84
C LEU A 393 -8.41 13.61 -17.10
N CYS A 394 -8.32 14.06 -18.36
CA CYS A 394 -8.66 15.42 -18.77
C CYS A 394 -10.14 15.76 -18.50
N TYR A 395 -11.04 14.78 -18.66
CA TYR A 395 -12.47 14.97 -18.44
C TYR A 395 -12.85 14.93 -16.95
N SER A 396 -12.23 14.03 -16.18
CA SER A 396 -12.55 13.81 -14.77
C SER A 396 -11.94 14.85 -13.83
N ASN A 397 -10.79 15.44 -14.18
CA ASN A 397 -10.06 16.38 -13.33
C ASN A 397 -9.94 17.75 -13.99
N THR A 398 -10.98 18.59 -13.89
CA THR A 398 -11.03 19.93 -14.50
C THR A 398 -10.05 20.93 -13.88
N ASN A 399 -9.54 20.66 -12.67
CA ASN A 399 -8.62 21.55 -11.95
C ASN A 399 -7.13 21.25 -12.18
N LYS A 400 -6.79 20.16 -12.90
CA LYS A 400 -5.40 19.80 -13.20
C LYS A 400 -5.06 20.13 -14.66
N VAL A 401 -3.91 20.77 -14.87
CA VAL A 401 -3.39 21.05 -16.22
C VAL A 401 -2.46 19.92 -16.63
N TYR A 402 -2.85 19.18 -17.67
CA TYR A 402 -2.03 18.12 -18.26
C TYR A 402 -1.20 18.67 -19.42
N ALA A 403 0.00 18.12 -19.63
CA ALA A 403 0.91 18.48 -20.72
C ALA A 403 0.44 17.88 -22.07
N VAL A 404 -0.73 18.33 -22.52
CA VAL A 404 -1.38 17.87 -23.74
C VAL A 404 -2.10 19.01 -24.43
N THR A 405 -1.96 19.07 -25.75
CA THR A 405 -2.62 20.03 -26.62
C THR A 405 -3.78 19.37 -27.37
N LYS A 406 -4.89 20.10 -27.53
CA LYS A 406 -6.06 19.60 -28.26
C LYS A 406 -5.72 19.27 -29.73
N ARG A 407 -4.85 20.07 -30.35
CA ARG A 407 -4.42 19.88 -31.75
C ARG A 407 -3.60 18.60 -31.91
N GLY A 408 -2.48 18.49 -31.18
CA GLY A 408 -1.63 17.30 -31.21
C GLY A 408 -2.41 16.02 -30.86
N PHE A 409 -3.21 16.05 -29.79
CA PHE A 409 -4.01 14.89 -29.38
C PHE A 409 -5.01 14.45 -30.45
N SER A 410 -5.74 15.38 -31.08
CA SER A 410 -6.74 15.03 -32.10
C SER A 410 -6.11 14.41 -33.34
N ILE A 411 -4.99 14.96 -33.81
CA ILE A 411 -4.23 14.42 -34.95
C ILE A 411 -3.68 13.04 -34.61
N GLY A 412 -3.10 12.90 -33.41
CA GLY A 412 -2.58 11.62 -32.92
C GLY A 412 -3.64 10.55 -32.83
N ALA A 413 -4.77 10.86 -32.20
CA ALA A 413 -5.88 9.92 -32.04
C ALA A 413 -6.42 9.46 -33.40
N PHE A 414 -6.59 10.38 -34.35
CA PHE A 414 -7.00 10.04 -35.70
C PHE A 414 -5.98 9.12 -36.39
N MET A 415 -4.69 9.48 -36.34
CA MET A 415 -3.61 8.68 -36.93
C MET A 415 -3.59 7.26 -36.34
N GLU A 416 -3.52 7.14 -35.01
CA GLU A 416 -3.46 5.88 -34.28
C GLU A 416 -4.66 4.98 -34.65
N VAL A 417 -5.89 5.49 -34.64
CA VAL A 417 -7.11 4.73 -35.00
C VAL A 417 -7.04 4.20 -36.45
N THR A 418 -6.56 5.02 -37.40
CA THR A 418 -6.43 4.52 -38.78
C THR A 418 -5.36 3.43 -38.91
N TYR A 419 -4.27 3.52 -38.15
CA TYR A 419 -3.16 2.57 -38.18
C TYR A 419 -3.52 1.23 -37.54
N ILE A 420 -4.20 1.23 -36.40
CA ILE A 420 -4.60 -0.02 -35.76
C ILE A 420 -5.57 -0.81 -36.67
N LEU A 421 -6.50 -0.12 -37.34
CA LEU A 421 -7.40 -0.74 -38.32
C LEU A 421 -6.65 -1.30 -39.54
N LEU A 422 -5.66 -0.56 -40.03
CA LEU A 422 -4.79 -1.01 -41.13
C LEU A 422 -4.05 -2.30 -40.76
N TRP A 423 -3.46 -2.36 -39.57
CA TRP A 423 -2.71 -3.53 -39.10
C TRP A 423 -3.60 -4.74 -38.81
N PHE A 424 -4.79 -4.53 -38.23
CA PHE A 424 -5.77 -5.61 -38.08
C PHE A 424 -6.19 -6.18 -39.44
N ARG A 425 -6.53 -5.31 -40.40
CA ARG A 425 -6.88 -5.73 -41.76
C ARG A 425 -5.71 -6.46 -42.43
N PHE A 426 -4.49 -5.94 -42.30
CA PHE A 426 -3.30 -6.57 -42.85
C PHE A 426 -3.04 -7.95 -42.24
N TYR A 427 -3.18 -8.08 -40.92
CA TYR A 427 -2.98 -9.33 -40.21
C TYR A 427 -4.02 -10.38 -40.62
N TYR A 428 -5.30 -9.98 -40.68
CA TYR A 428 -6.38 -10.84 -41.15
C TYR A 428 -6.13 -11.33 -42.57
N ILE A 429 -5.84 -10.43 -43.52
CA ILE A 429 -5.62 -10.80 -44.92
C ILE A 429 -4.36 -11.68 -45.06
N SER A 430 -3.26 -11.34 -44.40
CA SER A 430 -1.97 -11.97 -44.63
C SER A 430 -1.82 -13.32 -43.93
N TYR A 431 -2.37 -13.47 -42.72
CA TYR A 431 -2.13 -14.63 -41.87
C TYR A 431 -3.36 -15.47 -41.59
N ILE A 432 -4.58 -14.91 -41.67
CA ILE A 432 -5.81 -15.67 -41.44
C ILE A 432 -6.40 -16.11 -42.79
N ALA A 433 -6.80 -15.15 -43.64
CA ALA A 433 -7.44 -15.44 -44.92
C ALA A 433 -6.51 -16.13 -45.93
N ASN A 434 -5.23 -15.73 -45.99
CA ASN A 434 -4.23 -16.30 -46.89
C ASN A 434 -3.22 -17.26 -46.20
N GLY A 435 -3.45 -17.57 -44.92
CA GLY A 435 -2.48 -18.07 -43.95
C GLY A 435 -1.79 -19.42 -44.19
N GLY A 436 -2.11 -20.13 -45.25
CA GLY A 436 -1.54 -21.46 -45.52
C GLY A 436 -0.33 -21.47 -46.44
N LYS A 437 -0.25 -20.58 -47.44
CA LYS A 437 0.66 -20.80 -48.58
C LYS A 437 2.14 -20.69 -48.19
N LYS A 438 2.53 -19.63 -47.47
CA LYS A 438 3.93 -19.43 -47.03
C LYS A 438 4.34 -20.37 -45.90
N TYR A 439 3.42 -20.69 -44.99
CA TYR A 439 3.66 -21.64 -43.89
C TYR A 439 3.86 -23.08 -44.43
N THR A 440 2.99 -23.53 -45.33
CA THR A 440 3.08 -24.83 -45.99
C THR A 440 4.37 -24.95 -46.81
N GLN A 441 4.74 -23.92 -47.58
CA GLN A 441 6.00 -23.89 -48.33
C GLN A 441 7.24 -23.96 -47.42
N HIS A 442 7.23 -23.24 -46.29
CA HIS A 442 8.32 -23.32 -45.32
C HIS A 442 8.42 -24.70 -44.68
N ARG A 443 7.28 -25.30 -44.29
CA ARG A 443 7.22 -26.64 -43.70
C ARG A 443 7.74 -27.71 -44.66
N ILE A 444 7.32 -27.66 -45.93
CA ILE A 444 7.81 -28.56 -47.00
C ILE A 444 9.32 -28.38 -47.20
N ALA A 445 9.82 -27.15 -47.30
CA ALA A 445 11.24 -26.92 -47.50
C ALA A 445 12.11 -27.32 -46.30
N THR A 446 11.59 -27.20 -45.07
CA THR A 446 12.28 -27.65 -43.86
C THR A 446 12.31 -29.18 -43.78
N GLN A 447 11.26 -29.86 -44.23
CA GLN A 447 11.24 -31.33 -44.35
C GLN A 447 12.22 -31.81 -45.42
N ASN A 448 12.25 -31.18 -46.60
CA ASN A 448 13.17 -31.54 -47.68
C ASN A 448 14.64 -31.30 -47.31
N GLY A 449 14.97 -30.19 -46.62
CA GLY A 449 16.32 -29.93 -46.15
C GLY A 449 16.82 -30.93 -45.10
N LYS A 450 15.92 -31.42 -44.22
CA LYS A 450 16.24 -32.49 -43.25
C LYS A 450 16.41 -33.86 -43.92
N ILE A 451 15.76 -34.10 -45.06
CA ILE A 451 15.93 -35.33 -45.85
C ILE A 451 17.28 -35.30 -46.58
N GLN A 452 17.68 -34.17 -47.17
CA GLN A 452 19.00 -34.03 -47.80
C GLN A 452 20.16 -34.23 -46.81
N GLN A 453 20.09 -33.66 -45.61
CA GLN A 453 21.09 -33.86 -44.55
C GLN A 453 21.15 -35.28 -43.96
N LYS A 454 20.20 -36.17 -44.29
CA LYS A 454 20.23 -37.59 -43.90
C LYS A 454 20.73 -38.50 -45.02
N ILE A 455 20.87 -37.97 -46.24
CA ILE A 455 21.28 -38.72 -47.44
C ILE A 455 22.77 -38.43 -47.76
N GLU A 456 23.29 -37.29 -47.31
CA GLU A 456 24.74 -37.03 -47.15
C GLU A 456 25.24 -37.65 -45.84
#